data_AF-A0A0C9WYP0-F1
#
_entry.id   AF-A0A0C9WYP0-F1
#
_cell.length_a   1.000
_cell.length_b   1.000
_cell.length_c   1.000
_cell.angle_alpha   90.00
_cell.angle_beta   90.00
_cell.angle_gamma   90.00
#
_symmetry.space_group_name_H-M   'P 1'
#
loop_
_entity.id
_entity.type
_entity.pdbx_description
1 polymer ?
#
loop_
_entity_poly.entity_id
_entity_poly.type
_entity_poly.pdbx_seq_one_letter_code
_entity_poly.pdbx_strand_id
1 'polypeptide(L)' 'RKLTELLIRKLPFQRLVREIAQDSKAHLRFQSSPVMALQEAAEASLVLLFKDTNLAAIHAKRVSIQPKLDLALA' A
#
# COMPACT_ATOMS: atom_id res chain seq x y z
N ARG A 1 -1.88 12.65 -14.40
CA ARG A 1 -1.58 11.29 -14.92
C ARG A 1 -2.69 10.36 -14.48
N LYS A 2 -3.30 9.60 -15.39
CA LYS A 2 -4.36 8.64 -15.07
C LYS A 2 -3.93 7.30 -15.67
N LEU A 3 -3.28 6.48 -14.84
CA LEU A 3 -2.99 5.08 -15.13
C LEU A 3 -3.75 4.29 -14.07
N THR A 4 -4.53 3.31 -14.51
CA THR A 4 -5.28 2.37 -13.65
C THR A 4 -4.51 1.06 -13.46
N GLU A 5 -3.23 1.08 -13.83
CA GLU A 5 -2.34 -0.07 -13.71
C GLU A 5 -1.78 -0.15 -12.29
N LEU A 6 -1.71 -1.36 -11.77
CA LEU A 6 -1.09 -1.65 -10.48
C LEU A 6 0.42 -1.43 -10.56
N LEU A 7 0.94 -0.68 -9.59
CA LEU A 7 2.33 -0.26 -9.48
C LEU A 7 3.20 -1.32 -8.81
N ILE A 8 2.63 -2.13 -7.91
CA ILE A 8 3.35 -3.20 -7.23
C ILE A 8 3.35 -4.45 -8.13
N ARG A 9 4.49 -5.13 -8.21
CA ARG A 9 4.56 -6.39 -8.96
C ARG A 9 3.69 -7.45 -8.27
N LYS A 10 2.83 -8.12 -9.05
CA LYS A 10 1.84 -9.10 -8.56
C LYS A 10 2.47 -10.28 -7.79
N LEU A 11 3.58 -10.84 -8.27
CA LEU A 11 4.20 -12.01 -7.65
C LEU A 11 4.80 -11.69 -6.25
N PRO A 12 5.59 -10.61 -6.07
CA PRO A 12 5.99 -10.16 -4.73
C PRO A 12 4.81 -9.87 -3.80
N PHE A 13 3.78 -9.16 -4.27
CA PHE A 13 2.60 -8.88 -3.46
C PHE A 13 1.88 -10.15 -3.02
N GLN A 14 1.71 -11.11 -3.92
CA GLN A 14 1.12 -12.41 -3.61
C GLN A 14 1.94 -13.20 -2.56
N ARG A 15 3.27 -13.15 -2.62
CA ARG A 15 4.13 -13.78 -1.60
C ARG A 15 3.92 -13.15 -0.23
N LEU A 16 3.88 -11.83 -0.16
CA LEU A 16 3.62 -11.09 1.08
C LEU A 16 2.24 -11.42 1.67
N VAL A 17 1.19 -11.47 0.84
CA VAL A 17 -0.15 -11.86 1.30
C VAL A 17 -0.15 -13.26 1.89
N ARG A 18 0.59 -14.20 1.30
CA ARG A 18 0.71 -15.58 1.81
C ARG A 18 1.50 -15.64 3.12
N GLU A 19 2.57 -14.87 3.23
CA GLU A 19 3.40 -14.77 4.43
C GLU A 19 2.55 -14.29 5.63
N ILE A 20 1.87 -13.16 5.49
CA ILE A 20 1.00 -12.59 6.54
C ILE A 20 -0.14 -13.56 6.89
N ALA A 21 -0.73 -14.22 5.89
CA ALA A 21 -1.81 -15.16 6.13
C ALA A 21 -1.39 -16.44 6.85
N GLN A 22 -0.14 -16.89 6.63
CA GLN A 22 0.42 -18.06 7.31
C GLN A 22 0.55 -17.82 8.81
N ASP A 23 0.88 -16.60 9.23
CA ASP A 23 0.96 -16.21 10.64
C ASP A 23 -0.40 -16.27 11.34
N SER A 24 -1.49 -16.08 10.58
CA SER A 24 -2.86 -16.20 11.11
C SER A 24 -3.36 -17.64 11.10
N LYS A 25 -3.18 -18.37 10.00
CA LYS A 25 -3.64 -19.76 9.86
C LYS A 25 -2.79 -20.53 8.85
N ALA A 26 -2.22 -21.64 9.31
CA ALA A 26 -1.44 -22.53 8.45
C ALA A 26 -2.29 -23.13 7.31
N HIS A 27 -1.66 -23.33 6.15
CA HIS A 27 -2.22 -24.01 4.96
C HIS A 27 -3.40 -23.33 4.25
N LEU A 28 -3.55 -22.01 4.38
CA LEU A 28 -4.54 -21.26 3.60
C LEU A 28 -4.22 -21.26 2.09
N ARG A 29 -5.24 -21.55 1.27
CA ARG A 29 -5.18 -21.45 -0.19
C ARG A 29 -5.98 -20.23 -0.64
N PHE A 30 -5.32 -19.35 -1.39
CA PHE A 30 -5.94 -18.16 -1.98
C PHE A 30 -6.30 -18.41 -3.44
N GLN A 31 -7.52 -18.02 -3.83
CA GLN A 31 -7.87 -17.81 -5.22
C GLN A 31 -7.14 -16.57 -5.78
N SER A 32 -7.00 -16.47 -7.10
CA SER A 32 -6.32 -15.33 -7.75
C SER A 32 -7.09 -14.01 -7.60
N SER A 33 -8.42 -14.05 -7.68
CA SER A 33 -9.29 -12.87 -7.59
C SER A 33 -9.17 -12.12 -6.24
N PRO A 34 -9.26 -12.79 -5.07
CA PRO A 34 -9.05 -12.13 -3.78
C PRO A 34 -7.68 -11.46 -3.63
N VAL A 35 -6.61 -12.07 -4.15
CA VAL A 35 -5.26 -11.48 -4.09
C VAL A 35 -5.18 -10.19 -4.91
N MET A 36 -5.85 -10.15 -6.06
CA MET A 36 -5.95 -8.95 -6.89
C MET A 36 -6.74 -7.83 -6.20
N ALA A 37 -7.87 -8.16 -5.58
CA ALA A 37 -8.66 -7.19 -4.82
C ALA A 37 -7.89 -6.61 -3.62
N LEU A 38 -7.13 -7.45 -2.91
CA LEU A 38 -6.22 -7.00 -1.85
C LEU A 38 -5.16 -6.04 -2.38
N GLN A 39 -4.62 -6.32 -3.58
CA GLN A 39 -3.63 -5.45 -4.18
C GLN A 39 -4.21 -4.09 -4.58
N GLU A 40 -5.38 -4.09 -5.21
CA GLU A 40 -6.09 -2.85 -5.57
C GLU A 40 -6.38 -1.99 -4.34
N ALA A 41 -6.91 -2.60 -3.27
CA ALA A 41 -7.20 -1.89 -2.02
C ALA A 41 -5.93 -1.35 -1.35
N ALA A 42 -4.86 -2.14 -1.29
CA ALA A 42 -3.60 -1.74 -0.69
C ALA A 42 -2.95 -0.57 -1.44
N GLU A 43 -2.89 -0.64 -2.78
CA GLU A 43 -2.32 0.45 -3.57
C GLU A 43 -3.18 1.72 -3.52
N ALA A 44 -4.51 1.59 -3.54
CA ALA A 44 -5.40 2.73 -3.37
C ALA A 44 -5.20 3.41 -2.00
N SER A 45 -5.06 2.61 -0.93
CA SER A 45 -4.78 3.10 0.42
C SER A 45 -3.43 3.82 0.49
N LEU A 46 -2.37 3.23 -0.07
CA LEU A 46 -1.04 3.85 -0.11
C LEU A 46 -1.05 5.18 -0.88
N VAL A 47 -1.74 5.24 -2.03
CA VAL A 47 -1.86 6.47 -2.81
C VAL A 47 -2.59 7.55 -2.03
N LEU A 48 -3.64 7.20 -1.29
CA LEU A 48 -4.36 8.16 -0.44
C LEU A 48 -3.45 8.66 0.70
N LEU A 49 -2.82 7.74 1.42
CA LEU A 49 -1.90 8.05 2.51
C LEU A 49 -0.76 8.97 2.06
N PHE A 50 -0.15 8.71 0.89
CA PHE A 50 0.91 9.55 0.37
C PHE A 50 0.43 10.91 -0.12
N LYS A 51 -0.83 11.07 -0.53
CA LYS A 51 -1.40 12.39 -0.82
C LYS A 51 -1.47 13.22 0.47
N ASP A 52 -1.97 12.64 1.54
CA ASP A 52 -2.12 13.33 2.83
C ASP A 52 -0.75 13.64 3.45
N THR A 53 0.17 12.67 3.42
CA THR A 53 1.57 12.86 3.83
C THR A 53 2.26 13.98 3.03
N ASN A 54 2.00 14.06 1.72
CA ASN A 54 2.55 15.13 0.88
C ASN A 54 1.95 16.50 1.22
N LEU A 55 0.65 16.57 1.55
CA LEU A 55 0.03 17.80 2.03
C LEU A 55 0.63 18.26 3.36
N ALA A 56 0.89 17.34 4.29
CA ALA A 56 1.57 17.64 5.56
C ALA A 56 2.99 18.19 5.33
N ALA A 57 3.76 17.61 4.41
CA ALA A 57 5.09 18.12 4.06
C ALA A 57 5.03 19.53 3.46
N ILE A 58 4.09 19.79 2.54
CA ILE A 58 3.87 21.11 1.92
C ILE A 58 3.43 22.14 2.97
N HIS A 59 2.56 21.75 3.92
CA HIS A 59 2.15 22.61 5.02
C HIS A 59 3.37 23.05 5.87
N ALA A 60 4.33 22.14 6.07
CA ALA A 60 5.61 22.43 6.71
C ALA A 60 6.65 23.11 5.79
N LYS A 61 6.25 23.62 4.61
CA LYS A 61 7.11 24.25 3.59
C LYS A 61 8.25 23.36 3.08
N ARG A 62 8.05 22.04 3.09
CA ARG A 62 8.99 21.05 2.57
C ARG A 62 8.43 20.40 1.31
N VAL A 63 9.35 19.94 0.46
CA VAL A 63 9.04 19.13 -0.74
C VAL A 63 9.45 17.66 -0.58
N SER A 64 10.11 17.34 0.54
CA SER A 64 10.53 15.99 0.89
C SER A 64 9.67 15.47 2.04
N ILE A 65 9.05 14.31 1.82
CA ILE A 65 8.30 13.57 2.84
C ILE A 65 9.24 12.95 3.86
N GLN A 66 8.92 13.10 5.14
CA GLN A 66 9.69 12.58 6.27
C GLN A 66 8.83 11.62 7.08
N PRO A 67 9.26 10.35 7.26
CA PRO A 67 8.43 9.33 7.91
C PRO A 67 7.96 9.70 9.32
N LYS A 68 8.83 10.30 10.14
CA LYS A 68 8.51 10.63 11.53
C LYS A 68 7.53 11.79 11.68
N LEU A 69 7.58 12.76 10.77
CA LEU A 69 6.76 13.97 10.87
C LEU A 69 5.49 13.83 10.05
N ASP A 70 5.59 13.40 8.80
CA ASP A 70 4.47 13.52 7.87
C ASP A 70 3.57 12.27 7.88
N LEU A 71 4.15 11.07 8.07
CA LEU A 71 3.39 9.82 8.09
C LEU A 71 2.64 9.60 9.41
N ALA A 72 3.15 10.17 10.51
CA ALA A 72 2.50 10.11 11.82
C ALA A 72 1.31 11.08 11.94
N LEU A 73 1.20 12.05 11.03
CA LEU A 73 0.12 13.04 10.97
C LEU A 73 -0.98 12.67 9.97
N ALA A 74 -0.77 11.61 9.19
CA ALA A 74 -1.69 11.11 8.17
C ALA A 74 -2.55 9.96 8.69
#